data_AF-A0A8C7GY31-F1
#
_entry.id   AF-A0A8C7GY31-F1
#
_cell.length_a   1.000
_cell.length_b   1.000
_cell.length_c   1.000
_cell.angle_alpha   90.00
_cell.angle_beta   90.00
_cell.angle_gamma   90.00
#
_symmetry.space_group_name_H-M   'P 1'
#
loop_
_entity.id
_entity.type
_entity.pdbx_description
1 polymer ?
#
loop_
_entity_poly.entity_id
_entity_poly.type
_entity_poly.pdbx_seq_one_letter_code
_entity_poly.pdbx_strand_id
1 'polypeptide(L)'
;MRSWRWQFSRMMRLCLRWCRLCPKRGGRPSKPQRKLRELWSYWKLLLNSLYFNSLTNSDTCLDCVFEPVYWIVDNVTRWFGVVFVCLVIALTSSVLVIVYLCLLPVILNTYPLQWIVWHLTYGHWVLMMVLFHYYKATTTSPGHPPQVKSDTPSVSICKKCIVPKPARTHHCSICNTCILKMDHHCPWLNNCVGHFNHRYFFSFCLYMTMGCMYCSVSCKDMFIEAYNAVELHRRWELLSDATATVFLQRKDGPQECHFHLGANKFGGSSSGRSDTVACYPHHPRRNQRGETHQQERGQTLKGERKGVPKSIPLWENKQLESVVWCGGDQSLVDQSPPAV
;
A
#
# COMPACT_ATOMS: atom_id res chain seq x y z
N MET A 1 -12.69 10.94 53.80
CA MET A 1 -13.35 11.06 52.49
C MET A 1 -14.85 10.79 52.62
N ARG A 2 -15.73 11.80 52.52
CA ARG A 2 -17.20 11.59 52.49
C ARG A 2 -17.64 11.41 51.03
N SER A 3 -18.29 10.30 50.70
CA SER A 3 -18.47 9.91 49.29
C SER A 3 -19.51 10.75 48.54
N TRP A 4 -19.15 11.16 47.33
CA TRP A 4 -20.02 11.89 46.38
C TRP A 4 -21.37 11.19 46.15
N ARG A 5 -21.41 9.87 46.25
CA ARG A 5 -22.61 9.03 46.08
C ARG A 5 -23.74 9.44 47.03
N TRP A 6 -23.44 9.89 48.25
CA TRP A 6 -24.46 10.32 49.21
C TRP A 6 -25.07 11.68 48.86
N GLN A 7 -24.25 12.64 48.39
CA GLN A 7 -24.74 13.93 47.92
C GLN A 7 -25.58 13.79 46.65
N PHE A 8 -25.10 13.02 45.66
CA PHE A 8 -25.86 12.73 44.44
C PHE A 8 -27.20 12.03 44.75
N SER A 9 -27.21 11.08 45.69
CA SER A 9 -28.46 10.42 46.12
C SER A 9 -29.42 11.37 46.86
N ARG A 10 -28.91 12.38 47.59
CA ARG A 10 -29.75 13.45 48.16
C ARG A 10 -30.32 14.36 47.08
N MET A 11 -29.50 14.80 46.11
CA MET A 11 -29.95 15.61 44.97
C MET A 11 -30.99 14.86 44.14
N MET A 12 -30.71 13.61 43.75
CA MET A 12 -31.63 12.76 43.00
C MET A 12 -32.97 12.59 43.73
N ARG A 13 -32.96 12.36 45.06
CA ARG A 13 -34.19 12.27 45.85
C ARG A 13 -34.93 13.60 45.98
N LEU A 14 -34.23 14.74 46.06
CA LEU A 14 -34.87 16.06 46.05
C LEU A 14 -35.48 16.38 44.68
N CYS A 15 -34.78 16.12 43.58
CA CYS A 15 -35.29 16.26 42.22
C CYS A 15 -36.48 15.32 41.97
N LEU A 16 -36.42 14.06 42.41
CA LEU A 16 -37.55 13.12 42.30
C LEU A 16 -38.73 13.54 43.19
N ARG A 17 -38.50 14.16 44.34
CA ARG A 17 -39.57 14.71 45.19
C ARG A 17 -40.19 15.96 44.54
N TRP A 18 -39.39 16.80 43.90
CA TRP A 18 -39.86 17.94 43.10
C TRP A 18 -40.71 17.47 41.90
N CYS A 19 -40.22 16.50 41.12
CA CYS A 19 -40.96 15.91 39.99
C CYS A 19 -42.21 15.12 40.40
N ARG A 20 -42.32 14.65 41.66
CA ARG A 20 -43.55 14.04 42.23
C ARG A 20 -44.51 15.07 42.85
N LEU A 21 -44.01 16.24 43.25
CA LEU A 21 -44.82 17.37 43.70
C LEU A 21 -45.40 18.19 42.52
N CYS A 22 -44.81 18.07 41.32
CA CYS A 22 -45.50 18.43 40.07
C CYS A 22 -46.72 17.51 39.88
N PRO A 23 -47.97 18.02 39.86
CA PRO A 23 -49.14 17.16 39.72
C PRO A 23 -49.19 16.54 38.33
N LYS A 24 -49.04 15.21 38.24
CA LYS A 24 -49.59 14.44 37.11
C LYS A 24 -51.12 14.44 37.22
N ARG A 25 -51.77 15.50 36.76
CA ARG A 25 -53.22 15.56 36.55
C ARG A 25 -53.54 16.45 35.34
N GLY A 26 -54.40 15.96 34.45
CA GLY A 26 -54.66 16.53 33.13
C GLY A 26 -55.42 17.86 33.13
N GLY A 27 -54.86 18.90 33.72
CA GLY A 27 -55.35 20.27 33.58
C GLY A 27 -54.92 20.89 32.25
N ARG A 28 -55.81 21.64 31.60
CA ARG A 28 -55.42 22.48 30.45
C ARG A 28 -54.32 23.47 30.91
N PRO A 29 -53.25 23.68 30.12
CA PRO A 29 -52.19 24.61 30.49
C PRO A 29 -52.75 26.03 30.73
N SER A 30 -52.18 26.74 31.71
CA SER A 30 -52.61 28.10 32.04
C SER A 30 -52.54 29.02 30.82
N LYS A 31 -53.47 29.99 30.69
CA LYS A 31 -53.53 30.92 29.55
C LYS A 31 -52.14 31.49 29.12
N PRO A 32 -51.28 32.01 30.03
CA PRO A 32 -49.96 32.51 29.64
C PRO A 32 -49.00 31.40 29.18
N GLN A 33 -48.99 30.22 29.82
CA GLN A 33 -48.16 29.10 29.37
C GLN A 33 -48.60 28.57 28.00
N ARG A 34 -49.90 28.58 27.71
CA ARG A 34 -50.41 28.20 26.38
C ARG A 34 -50.00 29.21 25.33
N LYS A 35 -50.16 30.52 25.60
CA LYS A 35 -49.72 31.60 24.70
C LYS A 35 -48.20 31.57 24.47
N LEU A 36 -47.39 31.31 25.50
CA LEU A 36 -45.94 31.16 25.35
C LEU A 36 -45.56 29.92 24.51
N ARG A 37 -46.27 28.79 24.68
CA ARG A 37 -46.06 27.57 23.89
C ARG A 37 -46.53 27.72 22.44
N GLU A 38 -47.63 28.43 22.21
CA GLU A 38 -48.12 28.83 20.88
C GLU A 38 -47.09 29.76 20.21
N LEU A 39 -46.63 30.81 20.90
CA LEU A 39 -45.58 31.72 20.41
C LEU A 39 -44.27 30.96 20.09
N TRP A 40 -43.81 30.07 20.96
CA TRP A 40 -42.60 29.25 20.71
C TRP A 40 -42.78 28.31 19.51
N SER A 41 -43.97 27.70 19.37
CA SER A 41 -44.28 26.83 18.22
C SER A 41 -44.33 27.63 16.92
N TYR A 42 -44.89 28.84 16.96
CA TYR A 42 -44.92 29.76 15.83
C TYR A 42 -43.53 30.31 15.48
N TRP A 43 -42.72 30.67 16.48
CA TRP A 43 -41.31 31.06 16.28
C TRP A 43 -40.48 29.92 15.70
N LYS A 44 -40.72 28.68 16.16
CA LYS A 44 -40.08 27.49 15.59
C LYS A 44 -40.55 27.21 14.16
N LEU A 45 -41.83 27.45 13.84
CA LEU A 45 -42.35 27.36 12.48
C LEU A 45 -41.80 28.47 11.57
N LEU A 46 -41.62 29.70 12.07
CA LEU A 46 -40.99 30.80 11.33
C LEU A 46 -39.50 30.55 11.11
N LEU A 47 -38.76 30.10 12.12
CA LEU A 47 -37.36 29.67 11.97
C LEU A 47 -37.24 28.52 10.98
N ASN A 48 -38.08 27.49 11.11
CA ASN A 48 -38.12 26.41 10.13
C ASN A 48 -38.48 26.96 8.75
N SER A 49 -39.42 27.89 8.59
CA SER A 49 -39.78 28.48 7.29
C SER A 49 -38.66 29.34 6.68
N LEU A 50 -37.88 30.04 7.49
CA LEU A 50 -36.76 30.87 7.07
C LEU A 50 -35.51 30.04 6.71
N TYR A 51 -35.29 28.92 7.40
CA TYR A 51 -34.16 28.02 7.14
C TYR A 51 -34.50 26.87 6.17
N PHE A 52 -35.78 26.50 6.00
CA PHE A 52 -36.21 25.47 5.05
C PHE A 52 -36.33 26.05 3.64
N ASN A 53 -35.18 26.44 3.10
CA ASN A 53 -35.00 26.65 1.68
C ASN A 53 -34.42 25.36 1.09
N SER A 54 -35.04 24.78 0.06
CA SER A 54 -34.51 23.58 -0.62
C SER A 54 -33.13 23.79 -1.26
N LEU A 55 -32.70 25.05 -1.37
CA LEU A 55 -31.37 25.48 -1.83
C LEU A 55 -30.36 25.68 -0.69
N THR A 56 -30.77 25.60 0.58
CA THR A 56 -29.94 25.86 1.77
C THR A 56 -29.97 24.65 2.72
N ASN A 57 -29.57 23.50 2.19
CA ASN A 57 -29.39 22.28 2.97
C ASN A 57 -28.16 22.40 3.89
N SER A 58 -28.06 21.50 4.88
CA SER A 58 -26.87 21.38 5.75
C SER A 58 -25.57 21.29 4.96
N ASP A 59 -25.61 20.59 3.82
CA ASP A 59 -24.45 20.33 2.97
C ASP A 59 -23.92 21.64 2.36
N THR A 60 -24.81 22.54 1.94
CA THR A 60 -24.42 23.88 1.44
C THR A 60 -23.79 24.74 2.54
N CYS A 61 -24.25 24.60 3.79
CA CYS A 61 -23.64 25.29 4.92
C CYS A 61 -22.25 24.74 5.23
N LEU A 62 -22.07 23.42 5.20
CA LEU A 62 -20.76 22.77 5.37
C LEU A 62 -19.79 23.15 4.24
N ASP A 63 -20.24 23.14 2.98
CA ASP A 63 -19.45 23.58 1.82
C ASP A 63 -18.89 25.01 2.04
N CYS A 64 -19.72 25.96 2.48
CA CYS A 64 -19.28 27.33 2.80
C CYS A 64 -18.30 27.40 3.97
N VAL A 65 -18.49 26.57 5.02
CA VAL A 65 -17.60 26.54 6.19
C VAL A 65 -16.23 25.93 5.83
N PHE A 66 -16.20 24.93 4.95
CA PHE A 66 -14.96 24.28 4.49
C PHE A 66 -14.30 24.94 3.28
N GLU A 67 -14.92 25.93 2.64
CA GLU A 67 -14.37 26.65 1.47
C GLU A 67 -12.92 27.16 1.70
N PRO A 68 -12.55 27.78 2.84
CA PRO A 68 -11.16 28.17 3.09
C PRO A 68 -10.20 26.97 3.20
N VAL A 69 -10.67 25.83 3.72
CA VAL A 69 -9.88 24.60 3.84
C VAL A 69 -9.65 23.98 2.46
N TYR A 70 -10.69 23.94 1.61
CA TYR A 70 -10.56 23.49 0.23
C TYR A 70 -9.57 24.37 -0.55
N TRP A 71 -9.64 25.69 -0.41
CA TRP A 71 -8.69 26.62 -1.05
C TRP A 71 -7.23 26.36 -0.62
N ILE A 72 -6.98 26.12 0.67
CA ILE A 72 -5.65 25.76 1.17
C ILE A 72 -5.20 24.43 0.53
N VAL A 73 -6.04 23.40 0.56
CA VAL A 73 -5.71 22.05 0.01
C VAL A 73 -5.46 22.10 -1.50
N ASP A 74 -6.29 22.81 -2.26
CA ASP A 74 -6.13 22.98 -3.71
C ASP A 74 -4.82 23.69 -4.05
N ASN A 75 -4.50 24.80 -3.36
CA ASN A 75 -3.26 25.54 -3.62
C ASN A 75 -2.00 24.75 -3.20
N VAL A 76 -2.06 24.05 -2.07
CA VAL A 76 -0.97 23.16 -1.61
C VAL A 76 -0.76 22.00 -2.58
N THR A 77 -1.84 21.39 -3.08
CA THR A 77 -1.76 20.29 -4.06
C THR A 77 -1.17 20.76 -5.40
N ARG A 78 -1.51 21.97 -5.85
CA ARG A 78 -0.92 22.58 -7.04
C ARG A 78 0.59 22.85 -6.89
N TRP A 79 1.04 23.27 -5.71
CA TRP A 79 2.48 23.45 -5.44
C TRP A 79 3.22 22.11 -5.40
N PHE A 80 2.65 21.10 -4.72
CA PHE A 80 3.20 19.74 -4.73
C PHE A 80 3.25 19.13 -6.14
N GLY A 81 2.30 19.46 -7.03
CA GLY A 81 2.33 19.00 -8.42
C GLY A 81 3.62 19.37 -9.15
N VAL A 82 4.14 20.59 -8.96
CA VAL A 82 5.43 21.01 -9.52
C VAL A 82 6.58 20.18 -8.93
N VAL A 83 6.58 19.95 -7.61
CA VAL A 83 7.59 19.13 -6.93
C VAL A 83 7.59 17.70 -7.45
N PHE A 84 6.41 17.09 -7.65
CA PHE A 84 6.29 15.74 -8.19
C PHE A 84 6.74 15.63 -9.65
N VAL A 85 6.46 16.62 -10.51
CA VAL A 85 6.98 16.64 -11.88
C VAL A 85 8.49 16.75 -11.89
N CYS A 86 9.08 17.65 -11.08
CA CYS A 86 10.54 17.75 -10.93
C CYS A 86 11.16 16.44 -10.41
N LEU A 87 10.50 15.75 -9.47
CA LEU A 87 10.93 14.45 -8.96
C LEU A 87 10.90 13.37 -10.04
N VAL A 88 9.85 13.28 -10.85
CA VAL A 88 9.77 12.30 -11.96
C VAL A 88 10.85 12.57 -13.01
N ILE A 89 11.10 13.84 -13.36
CA ILE A 89 12.19 14.23 -14.28
C ILE A 89 13.55 13.84 -13.70
N ALA A 90 13.81 14.11 -12.42
CA ALA A 90 15.06 13.77 -11.75
C ALA A 90 15.28 12.24 -11.67
N LEU A 91 14.25 11.47 -11.30
CA LEU A 91 14.30 10.00 -11.26
C LEU A 91 14.49 9.39 -12.65
N THR A 92 13.83 9.92 -13.68
CA THR A 92 14.03 9.43 -15.06
C THR A 92 15.45 9.77 -15.55
N SER A 93 15.95 10.96 -15.20
CA SER A 93 17.31 11.39 -15.54
C SER A 93 18.39 10.58 -14.82
N SER A 94 18.20 10.21 -13.56
CA SER A 94 19.15 9.35 -12.84
C SER A 94 19.17 7.92 -13.41
N VAL A 95 18.01 7.36 -13.79
CA VAL A 95 17.94 6.08 -14.51
C VAL A 95 18.70 6.15 -15.83
N LEU A 96 18.52 7.21 -16.63
CA LEU A 96 19.31 7.44 -17.85
C LEU A 96 20.81 7.43 -17.54
N VAL A 97 21.27 8.25 -16.61
CA VAL A 97 22.69 8.36 -16.24
C VAL A 97 23.27 7.01 -15.79
N ILE A 98 22.57 6.27 -14.92
CA ILE A 98 23.01 4.94 -14.44
C ILE A 98 23.07 3.93 -15.59
N VAL A 99 22.07 3.91 -16.47
CA VAL A 99 22.02 2.96 -17.60
C VAL A 99 23.17 3.23 -18.59
N TYR A 100 23.39 4.48 -19.00
CA TYR A 100 24.39 4.79 -20.02
C TYR A 100 25.82 4.91 -19.50
N LEU A 101 26.05 5.42 -18.28
CA LEU A 101 27.41 5.60 -17.75
C LEU A 101 27.91 4.40 -16.93
N CYS A 102 27.02 3.71 -16.21
CA CYS A 102 27.42 2.62 -15.31
C CYS A 102 27.11 1.23 -15.88
N LEU A 103 25.88 1.00 -16.35
CA LEU A 103 25.46 -0.33 -16.78
C LEU A 103 25.94 -0.67 -18.20
N LEU A 104 25.87 0.26 -19.17
CA LEU A 104 26.32 0.01 -20.54
C LEU A 104 27.77 -0.51 -20.65
N PRO A 105 28.80 0.08 -20.01
CA PRO A 105 30.15 -0.47 -20.09
C PRO A 105 30.29 -1.85 -19.42
N VAL A 106 29.50 -2.15 -18.39
CA VAL A 106 29.47 -3.51 -17.80
C VAL A 106 28.80 -4.50 -18.76
N ILE A 107 27.65 -4.13 -19.33
CA ILE A 107 26.90 -4.95 -20.28
C ILE A 107 27.74 -5.31 -21.51
N LEU A 108 28.50 -4.34 -22.06
CA LEU A 108 29.37 -4.55 -23.23
C LEU A 108 30.56 -5.48 -22.96
N ASN A 109 31.03 -5.61 -21.71
CA ASN A 109 32.18 -6.45 -21.36
C ASN A 109 31.77 -7.83 -20.81
N THR A 110 30.61 -7.97 -20.19
CA THR A 110 30.19 -9.19 -19.47
C THR A 110 29.17 -10.04 -20.22
N TYR A 111 28.28 -9.44 -21.03
CA TYR A 111 27.14 -10.16 -21.62
C TYR A 111 27.38 -10.58 -23.07
N PRO A 112 26.74 -11.69 -23.54
CA PRO A 112 26.82 -12.09 -24.93
C PRO A 112 26.04 -11.13 -25.84
N LEU A 113 26.40 -11.10 -27.13
CA LEU A 113 25.89 -10.14 -28.12
C LEU A 113 24.36 -10.05 -28.18
N GLN A 114 23.64 -11.17 -28.02
CA GLN A 114 22.17 -11.20 -28.04
C GLN A 114 21.55 -10.38 -26.89
N TRP A 115 22.12 -10.45 -25.69
CA TRP A 115 21.68 -9.66 -24.54
C TRP A 115 22.02 -8.18 -24.71
N ILE A 116 23.21 -7.87 -25.23
CA ILE A 116 23.60 -6.48 -25.57
C ILE A 116 22.58 -5.87 -26.54
N VAL A 117 22.27 -6.56 -27.65
CA VAL A 117 21.28 -6.11 -28.64
C VAL A 117 19.90 -5.95 -28.02
N TRP A 118 19.47 -6.85 -27.13
CA TRP A 118 18.20 -6.72 -26.41
C TRP A 118 18.13 -5.47 -25.52
N HIS A 119 19.17 -5.17 -24.74
CA HIS A 119 19.20 -3.96 -23.90
C HIS A 119 19.25 -2.67 -24.72
N LEU A 120 20.01 -2.66 -25.83
CA LEU A 120 20.12 -1.52 -26.73
C LEU A 120 18.83 -1.27 -27.55
N THR A 121 18.09 -2.31 -27.92
CA THR A 121 16.87 -2.15 -28.74
C THR A 121 15.63 -2.02 -27.86
N TYR A 122 15.26 -3.06 -27.11
CA TYR A 122 14.05 -3.09 -26.31
C TYR A 122 14.12 -2.16 -25.10
N GLY A 123 15.26 -2.11 -24.41
CA GLY A 123 15.45 -1.21 -23.26
C GLY A 123 15.32 0.26 -23.64
N HIS A 124 15.93 0.67 -24.75
CA HIS A 124 15.84 2.05 -25.26
C HIS A 124 14.44 2.35 -25.80
N TRP A 125 13.78 1.39 -26.45
CA TRP A 125 12.39 1.55 -26.91
C TRP A 125 11.43 1.81 -25.75
N VAL A 126 11.46 1.00 -24.69
CA VAL A 126 10.60 1.18 -23.51
C VAL A 126 10.88 2.54 -22.84
N LEU A 127 12.15 2.91 -22.69
CA LEU A 127 12.58 4.21 -22.16
C LEU A 127 12.04 5.39 -22.99
N MET A 128 12.16 5.35 -24.32
CA MET A 128 11.60 6.37 -25.21
C MET A 128 10.07 6.43 -25.13
N MET A 129 9.40 5.29 -25.01
CA MET A 129 7.94 5.24 -24.84
C MET A 129 7.49 5.83 -23.50
N VAL A 130 8.21 5.58 -22.40
CA VAL A 130 7.95 6.22 -21.10
C VAL A 130 8.08 7.74 -21.22
N LEU A 131 9.20 8.23 -21.75
CA LEU A 131 9.46 9.67 -21.90
C LEU A 131 8.42 10.36 -22.78
N PHE A 132 8.10 9.78 -23.94
CA PHE A 132 7.10 10.33 -24.86
C PHE A 132 5.71 10.39 -24.23
N HIS A 133 5.24 9.30 -23.61
CA HIS A 133 3.90 9.28 -23.02
C HIS A 133 3.80 10.16 -21.78
N TYR A 134 4.85 10.26 -20.96
CA TYR A 134 4.91 11.21 -19.85
C TYR A 134 4.83 12.66 -20.36
N TYR A 135 5.68 13.04 -21.32
CA TYR A 135 5.67 14.37 -21.94
C TYR A 135 4.31 14.70 -22.56
N LYS A 136 3.68 13.75 -23.28
CA LYS A 136 2.34 13.95 -23.84
C LYS A 136 1.26 14.03 -22.76
N ALA A 137 1.36 13.30 -21.66
CA ALA A 137 0.38 13.36 -20.56
C ALA A 137 0.46 14.70 -19.80
N THR A 138 1.65 15.24 -19.56
CA THR A 138 1.84 16.54 -18.89
C THR A 138 1.44 17.71 -19.80
N THR A 139 1.90 17.74 -21.06
CA THR A 139 1.71 18.89 -21.95
C THR A 139 0.38 18.93 -22.70
N THR A 140 -0.29 17.79 -22.91
CA THR A 140 -1.57 17.78 -23.63
C THR A 140 -2.69 18.27 -22.73
N SER A 141 -3.44 19.27 -23.21
CA SER A 141 -4.64 19.75 -22.52
C SER A 141 -5.63 18.60 -22.30
N PRO A 142 -6.24 18.46 -21.09
CA PRO A 142 -7.19 17.40 -20.80
C PRO A 142 -8.49 17.47 -21.62
N GLY A 143 -8.82 18.65 -22.16
CA GLY A 143 -10.05 18.93 -22.91
C GLY A 143 -11.08 19.65 -22.07
N HIS A 144 -11.57 20.78 -22.59
CA HIS A 144 -12.52 21.68 -21.93
C HIS A 144 -13.84 21.75 -22.74
N PRO A 145 -15.00 21.97 -22.11
CA PRO A 145 -16.26 22.11 -22.83
C PRO A 145 -16.24 23.35 -23.74
N PRO A 146 -16.96 23.33 -24.88
CA PRO A 146 -17.11 24.50 -25.74
C PRO A 146 -17.84 25.63 -25.00
N GLN A 147 -17.38 26.86 -25.18
CA GLN A 147 -17.96 28.06 -24.55
C GLN A 147 -19.21 28.59 -25.29
N VAL A 148 -19.44 28.12 -26.52
CA VAL A 148 -20.61 28.49 -27.34
C VAL A 148 -21.76 27.53 -27.01
N LYS A 149 -23.00 27.99 -27.12
CA LYS A 149 -24.20 27.14 -27.08
C LYS A 149 -24.13 26.10 -28.21
N SER A 150 -23.66 24.90 -27.89
CA SER A 150 -23.77 23.72 -28.76
C SER A 150 -25.05 22.96 -28.46
N ASP A 151 -25.68 22.36 -29.46
CA ASP A 151 -26.86 21.47 -29.31
C ASP A 151 -26.55 20.13 -28.61
N THR A 152 -25.39 20.02 -27.98
CA THR A 152 -24.98 18.86 -27.18
C THR A 152 -25.88 18.71 -25.96
N PRO A 153 -26.51 17.54 -25.71
CA PRO A 153 -27.38 17.35 -24.55
C PRO A 153 -26.60 17.53 -23.24
N SER A 154 -26.84 18.65 -22.56
CA SER A 154 -26.22 18.97 -21.28
C SER A 154 -27.00 18.36 -20.12
N VAL A 155 -26.34 17.64 -19.23
CA VAL A 155 -26.99 16.92 -18.12
C VAL A 155 -27.19 17.82 -16.89
N SER A 156 -26.34 18.84 -16.72
CA SER A 156 -26.42 19.80 -15.61
C SER A 156 -25.61 21.07 -15.92
N ILE A 157 -25.73 22.12 -15.11
CA ILE A 157 -24.91 23.34 -15.20
C ILE A 157 -23.83 23.31 -14.12
N CYS A 158 -22.64 23.84 -14.42
CA CYS A 158 -21.58 24.00 -13.43
C CYS A 158 -21.80 25.25 -12.56
N LYS A 159 -22.02 25.07 -11.25
CA LYS A 159 -22.19 26.19 -10.29
C LYS A 159 -20.97 27.14 -10.23
N LYS A 160 -19.76 26.66 -10.51
CA LYS A 160 -18.52 27.46 -10.45
C LYS A 160 -18.19 28.16 -11.78
N CYS A 161 -18.30 27.46 -12.90
CA CYS A 161 -17.97 28.01 -14.23
C CYS A 161 -19.16 28.64 -14.96
N ILE A 162 -20.40 28.44 -14.49
CA ILE A 162 -21.65 28.91 -15.13
C ILE A 162 -21.82 28.42 -16.59
N VAL A 163 -21.17 27.30 -16.93
CA VAL A 163 -21.32 26.63 -18.24
C VAL A 163 -22.21 25.38 -18.16
N PRO A 164 -22.98 25.05 -19.21
CA PRO A 164 -23.60 23.73 -19.32
C PRO A 164 -22.51 22.64 -19.33
N LYS A 165 -22.72 21.55 -18.60
CA LYS A 165 -21.83 20.38 -18.58
C LYS A 165 -22.30 19.36 -19.62
N PRO A 166 -21.50 19.07 -20.66
CA PRO A 166 -21.69 17.89 -21.48
C PRO A 166 -21.60 16.62 -20.63
N ALA A 167 -22.15 15.51 -21.12
CA ALA A 167 -22.11 14.22 -20.42
C ALA A 167 -20.68 13.84 -19.96
N ARG A 168 -20.54 13.34 -18.72
CA ARG A 168 -19.27 12.99 -18.05
C ARG A 168 -18.28 14.15 -17.85
N THR A 169 -18.75 15.41 -17.86
CA THR A 169 -17.91 16.58 -17.57
C THR A 169 -17.98 16.93 -16.09
N HIS A 170 -16.83 17.00 -15.43
CA HIS A 170 -16.71 17.39 -14.02
C HIS A 170 -15.88 18.67 -13.88
N HIS A 171 -16.03 19.38 -12.76
CA HIS A 171 -15.23 20.56 -12.47
C HIS A 171 -14.07 20.18 -11.54
N CYS A 172 -12.85 20.49 -11.94
CA CYS A 172 -11.68 20.36 -11.08
C CYS A 172 -11.46 21.68 -10.34
N SER A 173 -11.48 21.66 -9.01
CA SER A 173 -11.17 22.83 -8.16
C SER A 173 -9.72 23.28 -8.32
N ILE A 174 -8.77 22.33 -8.33
CA ILE A 174 -7.33 22.58 -8.46
C ILE A 174 -7.00 23.30 -9.78
N CYS A 175 -7.63 22.90 -10.89
CA CYS A 175 -7.49 23.56 -12.20
C CYS A 175 -8.49 24.70 -12.44
N ASN A 176 -9.43 24.94 -11.52
CA ASN A 176 -10.54 25.91 -11.62
C ASN A 176 -11.32 25.89 -12.94
N THR A 177 -11.49 24.72 -13.55
CA THR A 177 -12.14 24.58 -14.87
C THR A 177 -12.90 23.26 -15.01
N CYS A 178 -13.82 23.22 -15.98
CA CYS A 178 -14.54 22.00 -16.34
C CYS A 178 -13.73 21.15 -17.33
N ILE A 179 -13.59 19.87 -17.02
CA ILE A 179 -12.82 18.90 -17.78
C ILE A 179 -13.75 17.88 -18.45
N LEU A 180 -13.64 17.73 -19.76
CA LEU A 180 -14.38 16.74 -20.55
C LEU A 180 -13.91 15.33 -20.18
N LYS A 181 -14.87 14.42 -19.92
CA LYS A 181 -14.59 13.03 -19.48
C LYS A 181 -13.49 13.00 -18.39
N MET A 182 -13.65 13.85 -17.38
CA MET A 182 -12.68 13.96 -16.28
C MET A 182 -12.58 12.62 -15.56
N ASP A 183 -11.35 12.17 -15.36
CA ASP A 183 -11.04 11.00 -14.54
C ASP A 183 -10.58 11.47 -13.15
N HIS A 184 -9.41 12.12 -13.07
CA HIS A 184 -8.91 12.73 -11.84
C HIS A 184 -7.97 13.94 -12.13
N HIS A 185 -7.59 14.66 -11.08
CA HIS A 185 -6.44 15.57 -11.13
C HIS A 185 -5.19 14.81 -10.66
N CYS A 186 -4.11 14.82 -11.44
CA CYS A 186 -2.92 14.03 -11.17
C CYS A 186 -1.73 14.93 -10.79
N PRO A 187 -1.32 14.99 -9.51
CA PRO A 187 -0.16 15.78 -9.09
C PRO A 187 1.13 15.37 -9.81
N TRP A 188 1.31 14.08 -10.11
CA TRP A 188 2.47 13.55 -10.85
C TRP A 188 2.61 14.07 -12.29
N LEU A 189 1.51 14.58 -12.87
CA LEU A 189 1.50 15.24 -14.17
C LEU A 189 1.45 16.78 -14.06
N ASN A 190 1.17 17.31 -12.86
CA ASN A 190 0.71 18.68 -12.63
C ASN A 190 -0.45 19.09 -13.58
N ASN A 191 -1.33 18.13 -13.91
CA ASN A 191 -2.37 18.29 -14.93
C ASN A 191 -3.57 17.36 -14.60
N CYS A 192 -4.75 17.71 -15.10
CA CYS A 192 -5.90 16.81 -15.07
C CYS A 192 -5.76 15.69 -16.10
N VAL A 193 -6.35 14.53 -15.80
CA VAL A 193 -6.58 13.46 -16.76
C VAL A 193 -8.03 13.58 -17.25
N GLY A 194 -8.18 13.83 -18.54
CA GLY A 194 -9.46 14.05 -19.22
C GLY A 194 -9.46 13.48 -20.64
N HIS A 195 -10.51 13.79 -21.41
CA HIS A 195 -10.81 13.15 -22.69
C HIS A 195 -9.61 13.05 -23.66
N PHE A 196 -8.83 14.11 -23.81
CA PHE A 196 -7.76 14.18 -24.83
C PHE A 196 -6.42 13.58 -24.38
N ASN A 197 -6.12 13.58 -23.08
CA ASN A 197 -4.85 13.07 -22.56
C ASN A 197 -4.94 11.71 -21.82
N HIS A 198 -6.15 11.20 -21.54
CA HIS A 198 -6.38 9.89 -20.92
C HIS A 198 -5.62 8.74 -21.61
N ARG A 199 -5.53 8.74 -22.94
CA ARG A 199 -4.75 7.72 -23.68
C ARG A 199 -3.25 7.78 -23.34
N TYR A 200 -2.68 8.97 -23.21
CA TYR A 200 -1.26 9.16 -22.91
C TYR A 200 -0.95 8.79 -21.46
N PHE A 201 -1.84 9.13 -20.53
CA PHE A 201 -1.73 8.71 -19.12
C PHE A 201 -1.75 7.18 -18.98
N PHE A 202 -2.73 6.50 -19.61
CA PHE A 202 -2.82 5.04 -19.54
C PHE A 202 -1.59 4.36 -20.16
N SER A 203 -1.15 4.80 -21.35
CA SER A 203 0.07 4.29 -21.98
C SER A 203 1.32 4.57 -21.15
N PHE A 204 1.44 5.74 -20.51
CA PHE A 204 2.53 6.04 -19.58
C PHE A 204 2.59 5.02 -18.43
N CYS A 205 1.45 4.75 -17.78
CA CYS A 205 1.39 3.73 -16.72
C CYS A 205 1.80 2.34 -17.24
N LEU A 206 1.31 1.94 -18.41
CA LEU A 206 1.64 0.66 -19.04
C LEU A 206 3.15 0.53 -19.32
N TYR A 207 3.76 1.52 -19.96
CA TYR A 207 5.19 1.49 -20.28
C TYR A 207 6.07 1.64 -19.03
N MET A 208 5.63 2.35 -17.99
CA MET A 208 6.30 2.34 -16.69
C MET A 208 6.30 0.95 -16.05
N THR A 209 5.17 0.23 -16.05
CA THR A 209 5.12 -1.16 -15.56
C THR A 209 6.01 -2.08 -16.40
N MET A 210 6.03 -1.94 -17.73
CA MET A 210 6.94 -2.69 -18.60
C MET A 210 8.42 -2.36 -18.31
N GLY A 211 8.75 -1.10 -18.04
CA GLY A 211 10.08 -0.67 -17.63
C GLY A 211 10.51 -1.28 -16.30
N CYS A 212 9.64 -1.29 -15.29
CA CYS A 212 9.91 -1.97 -14.01
C CYS A 212 10.15 -3.47 -14.20
N MET A 213 9.32 -4.16 -15.00
CA MET A 213 9.52 -5.59 -15.30
C MET A 213 10.84 -5.84 -16.04
N TYR A 214 11.16 -5.01 -17.03
CA TYR A 214 12.42 -5.07 -17.78
C TYR A 214 13.63 -4.91 -16.85
N CYS A 215 13.62 -3.92 -15.94
CA CYS A 215 14.69 -3.74 -14.97
C CYS A 215 14.82 -4.93 -14.01
N SER A 216 13.70 -5.46 -13.49
CA SER A 216 13.71 -6.64 -12.60
C SER A 216 14.27 -7.90 -13.27
N VAL A 217 13.98 -8.11 -14.55
CA VAL A 217 14.55 -9.25 -15.32
C VAL A 217 16.01 -9.00 -15.64
N SER A 218 16.37 -7.81 -16.11
CA SER A 218 17.74 -7.46 -16.52
C SER A 218 18.74 -7.48 -15.36
N CYS A 219 18.33 -6.99 -14.19
CA CYS A 219 19.19 -6.92 -13.01
C CYS A 219 19.19 -8.21 -12.17
N LYS A 220 18.40 -9.23 -12.54
CA LYS A 220 18.24 -10.48 -11.76
C LYS A 220 19.59 -11.13 -11.46
N ASP A 221 20.39 -11.38 -12.48
CA ASP A 221 21.59 -12.21 -12.34
C ASP A 221 22.68 -11.45 -11.56
N MET A 222 22.86 -10.15 -11.85
CA MET A 222 23.71 -9.26 -11.04
C MET A 222 23.27 -9.19 -9.57
N PHE A 223 21.96 -9.18 -9.30
CA PHE A 223 21.42 -9.17 -7.93
C PHE A 223 21.71 -10.48 -7.20
N ILE A 224 21.55 -11.63 -7.86
CA ILE A 224 21.86 -12.95 -7.29
C ILE A 224 23.36 -13.07 -7.00
N GLU A 225 24.22 -12.64 -7.92
CA GLU A 225 25.67 -12.64 -7.74
C GLU A 225 26.10 -11.75 -6.55
N ALA A 226 25.61 -10.50 -6.50
CA ALA A 226 25.88 -9.58 -5.40
C ALA A 226 25.36 -10.11 -4.05
N TYR A 227 24.17 -10.71 -4.02
CA TYR A 227 23.60 -11.32 -2.82
C TYR A 227 24.47 -12.48 -2.30
N ASN A 228 24.91 -13.37 -3.21
CA ASN A 228 25.79 -14.49 -2.88
C ASN A 228 27.16 -14.00 -2.37
N ALA A 229 27.71 -12.93 -2.97
CA ALA A 229 28.98 -12.34 -2.51
C ALA A 229 28.87 -11.77 -1.09
N VAL A 230 27.80 -11.03 -0.77
CA VAL A 230 27.55 -10.49 0.57
C VAL A 230 27.37 -11.60 1.61
N GLU A 231 26.59 -12.63 1.28
CA GLU A 231 26.37 -13.77 2.18
C GLU A 231 27.65 -14.60 2.40
N LEU A 232 28.52 -14.72 1.38
CA LEU A 232 29.85 -15.30 1.53
C LEU A 232 30.71 -14.45 2.47
N HIS A 233 30.72 -13.12 2.31
CA HIS A 233 31.54 -12.22 3.15
C HIS A 233 31.13 -12.29 4.63
N ARG A 234 29.82 -12.25 4.92
CA ARG A 234 29.29 -12.45 6.28
C ARG A 234 29.72 -13.80 6.89
N ARG A 235 29.76 -14.87 6.10
CA ARG A 235 30.24 -16.18 6.57
C ARG A 235 31.73 -16.17 6.90
N TRP A 236 32.54 -15.47 6.10
CA TRP A 236 33.96 -15.30 6.39
C TRP A 236 34.20 -14.52 7.69
N GLU A 237 33.45 -13.43 7.93
CA GLU A 237 33.53 -12.65 9.18
C GLU A 237 33.21 -13.50 10.41
N LEU A 238 32.08 -14.24 10.38
CA LEU A 238 31.69 -15.15 11.46
C LEU A 238 32.73 -16.26 11.71
N LEU A 239 33.35 -16.78 10.64
CA LEU A 239 34.43 -17.76 10.76
C LEU A 239 35.70 -17.13 11.34
N SER A 240 36.08 -15.91 10.98
CA SER A 240 37.24 -15.23 11.57
C SER A 240 37.04 -14.96 13.06
N ASP A 241 35.85 -14.53 13.48
CA ASP A 241 35.54 -14.25 14.89
C ASP A 241 35.50 -15.53 15.74
N ALA A 242 34.90 -16.60 15.21
CA ALA A 242 34.91 -17.91 15.85
C ALA A 242 36.33 -18.46 15.96
N THR A 243 37.15 -18.32 14.91
CA THR A 243 38.54 -18.77 14.89
C THR A 243 39.40 -17.96 15.87
N ALA A 244 39.22 -16.64 15.93
CA ALA A 244 39.88 -15.77 16.90
C ALA A 244 39.50 -16.14 18.35
N THR A 245 38.22 -16.43 18.60
CA THR A 245 37.73 -16.88 19.91
C THR A 245 38.36 -18.21 20.32
N VAL A 246 38.46 -19.19 19.41
CA VAL A 246 39.15 -20.47 19.65
C VAL A 246 40.65 -20.26 19.88
N PHE A 247 41.31 -19.35 19.16
CA PHE A 247 42.71 -19.03 19.41
C PHE A 247 42.95 -18.33 20.76
N LEU A 248 42.02 -17.48 21.22
CA LEU A 248 42.06 -16.89 22.56
C LEU A 248 41.86 -17.96 23.64
N GLN A 249 40.82 -18.80 23.53
CA GLN A 249 40.62 -19.93 24.45
C GLN A 249 41.79 -20.93 24.46
N ARG A 250 42.54 -21.05 23.37
CA ARG A 250 43.77 -21.87 23.30
C ARG A 250 45.00 -21.18 23.87
N LYS A 251 45.00 -19.85 23.98
CA LYS A 251 46.02 -19.07 24.71
C LYS A 251 45.80 -19.15 26.21
N ASP A 252 44.55 -19.26 26.66
CA ASP A 252 44.16 -19.55 28.04
C ASP A 252 44.27 -21.07 28.36
N GLY A 253 45.39 -21.67 27.93
CA GLY A 253 45.79 -23.03 28.27
C GLY A 253 45.97 -23.24 29.79
N PRO A 254 45.98 -24.49 30.25
CA PRO A 254 45.30 -24.89 31.47
C PRO A 254 45.85 -24.21 32.74
N GLN A 255 44.93 -23.79 33.61
CA GLN A 255 45.26 -23.61 35.03
C GLN A 255 45.87 -24.91 35.57
N GLU A 256 47.05 -24.82 36.20
CA GLU A 256 47.71 -25.96 36.80
C GLU A 256 46.87 -26.53 37.95
N CYS A 257 46.16 -27.63 37.69
CA CYS A 257 45.56 -28.45 38.72
C CYS A 257 46.66 -29.15 39.53
N HIS A 258 47.20 -28.46 40.53
CA HIS A 258 48.19 -28.97 41.48
C HIS A 258 47.69 -30.25 42.18
N PHE A 259 48.12 -31.42 41.68
CA PHE A 259 47.81 -32.71 42.27
C PHE A 259 48.84 -33.03 43.37
N HIS A 260 48.46 -32.89 44.64
CA HIS A 260 49.29 -33.33 45.76
C HIS A 260 49.29 -34.87 45.86
N LEU A 261 50.37 -35.50 45.41
CA LEU A 261 50.65 -36.92 45.67
C LEU A 261 51.61 -37.07 46.84
N GLY A 262 51.09 -37.49 47.99
CA GLY A 262 51.88 -37.88 49.15
C GLY A 262 52.55 -39.24 48.91
N ALA A 263 53.87 -39.31 49.11
CA ALA A 263 54.63 -40.54 48.92
C ALA A 263 54.38 -41.56 50.04
N ASN A 264 54.34 -42.85 49.70
CA ASN A 264 54.85 -43.86 50.62
C ASN A 264 55.46 -45.09 49.92
N LYS A 265 56.42 -45.70 50.61
CA LYS A 265 57.39 -46.72 50.18
C LYS A 265 56.75 -48.10 49.91
N PHE A 266 57.31 -48.90 49.00
CA PHE A 266 58.28 -49.99 49.34
C PHE A 266 58.66 -50.90 48.13
N GLY A 267 59.96 -51.21 48.02
CA GLY A 267 60.55 -52.53 47.67
C GLY A 267 60.15 -53.34 46.42
N GLY A 268 61.15 -53.88 45.70
CA GLY A 268 60.95 -55.04 44.82
C GLY A 268 61.96 -55.15 43.67
N SER A 269 62.84 -56.15 43.69
CA SER A 269 63.76 -56.50 42.60
C SER A 269 63.20 -57.64 41.76
N SER A 270 63.39 -57.64 40.44
CA SER A 270 63.95 -58.78 39.67
C SER A 270 63.80 -58.62 38.14
N SER A 271 64.65 -59.32 37.41
CA SER A 271 64.79 -59.33 35.95
C SER A 271 63.88 -60.35 35.26
N GLY A 272 63.40 -60.08 34.03
CA GLY A 272 62.95 -61.19 33.17
C GLY A 272 62.14 -60.87 31.91
N ARG A 273 62.86 -60.63 30.80
CA ARG A 273 62.49 -61.02 29.41
C ARG A 273 61.24 -60.36 28.75
N SER A 274 61.31 -60.38 27.41
CA SER A 274 60.43 -59.78 26.41
C SER A 274 58.94 -60.07 26.52
N ASP A 275 58.11 -59.05 26.29
CA ASP A 275 56.99 -59.11 25.35
C ASP A 275 56.62 -57.71 24.81
N THR A 276 56.34 -57.62 23.51
CA THR A 276 55.76 -56.42 22.89
C THR A 276 54.25 -56.37 23.15
N VAL A 277 53.78 -55.35 23.86
CA VAL A 277 52.35 -55.07 24.01
C VAL A 277 52.06 -53.65 23.54
N ALA A 278 51.26 -53.53 22.48
CA ALA A 278 50.76 -52.24 22.00
C ALA A 278 49.58 -51.77 22.85
N CYS A 279 49.71 -50.61 23.49
CA CYS A 279 48.64 -49.98 24.27
C CYS A 279 48.23 -48.64 23.66
N TYR A 280 47.15 -48.65 22.88
CA TYR A 280 46.45 -47.43 22.47
C TYR A 280 45.71 -46.83 23.68
N PRO A 281 45.73 -45.49 23.90
CA PRO A 281 44.90 -44.85 24.91
C PRO A 281 43.41 -45.04 24.64
N HIS A 282 42.70 -45.57 25.63
CA HIS A 282 41.29 -45.92 25.56
C HIS A 282 40.37 -44.69 25.70
N HIS A 283 39.30 -44.65 24.88
CA HIS A 283 38.11 -43.84 25.18
C HIS A 283 37.41 -44.35 26.46
N PRO A 284 36.98 -43.48 27.38
CA PRO A 284 36.05 -43.86 28.45
C PRO A 284 34.61 -43.97 27.89
N ARG A 285 34.02 -45.17 27.95
CA ARG A 285 32.56 -45.36 27.83
C ARG A 285 31.91 -45.14 29.20
N ARG A 286 30.68 -44.60 29.25
CA ARG A 286 29.76 -44.84 30.37
C ARG A 286 28.34 -45.20 29.91
N ASN A 287 28.01 -46.47 30.18
CA ASN A 287 26.74 -47.20 30.19
C ASN A 287 25.42 -46.60 29.70
N GLN A 288 24.69 -47.44 28.97
CA GLN A 288 23.23 -47.46 28.80
C GLN A 288 22.53 -48.33 29.86
N ARG A 289 21.18 -48.27 29.89
CA ARG A 289 20.16 -49.17 30.50
C ARG A 289 19.64 -48.72 31.88
N GLY A 290 18.32 -48.59 32.16
CA GLY A 290 17.09 -48.61 31.33
C GLY A 290 16.47 -47.20 31.16
N GLU A 291 15.23 -46.99 30.67
CA GLU A 291 14.02 -47.84 30.74
C GLU A 291 13.12 -47.80 29.47
N THR A 292 12.43 -48.93 29.24
CA THR A 292 11.13 -49.19 28.57
C THR A 292 10.70 -48.60 27.19
N HIS A 293 10.01 -49.48 26.45
CA HIS A 293 9.50 -49.33 25.08
C HIS A 293 7.96 -49.29 25.08
N GLN A 294 7.34 -48.33 24.37
CA GLN A 294 5.95 -48.36 23.86
C GLN A 294 5.87 -47.22 22.81
N GLN A 295 5.90 -47.47 21.49
CA GLN A 295 4.96 -48.20 20.62
C GLN A 295 3.55 -47.59 20.58
N GLU A 296 3.39 -46.54 19.77
CA GLU A 296 2.09 -46.19 19.19
C GLU A 296 1.95 -46.83 17.80
N ARG A 297 0.85 -47.58 17.62
CA ARG A 297 0.46 -48.24 16.37
C ARG A 297 -0.93 -47.71 16.01
N GLY A 298 -1.09 -47.16 14.82
CA GLY A 298 -2.38 -46.60 14.39
C GLY A 298 -3.48 -47.67 14.26
N GLN A 299 -4.73 -47.28 14.56
CA GLN A 299 -5.93 -48.04 14.19
C GLN A 299 -7.06 -47.10 13.75
N THR A 300 -7.59 -47.38 12.56
CA THR A 300 -8.87 -46.91 12.03
C THR A 300 -10.04 -47.72 12.59
N LEU A 301 -11.25 -47.15 12.68
CA LEU A 301 -12.59 -47.75 12.45
C LEU A 301 -13.66 -46.70 12.92
N LYS A 302 -14.95 -46.63 12.53
CA LYS A 302 -15.76 -46.75 11.29
C LYS A 302 -17.24 -46.68 11.76
N GLY A 303 -18.06 -45.76 11.25
CA GLY A 303 -19.51 -45.62 11.58
C GLY A 303 -19.84 -44.78 12.83
N GLU A 304 -21.02 -44.14 13.00
CA GLU A 304 -22.22 -44.14 12.15
C GLU A 304 -23.14 -42.87 12.32
N ARG A 305 -23.46 -42.20 11.20
CA ARG A 305 -24.76 -41.55 10.80
C ARG A 305 -25.60 -40.72 11.81
N LYS A 306 -25.72 -39.39 11.56
CA LYS A 306 -26.96 -38.62 11.18
C LYS A 306 -26.84 -37.11 11.49
N GLY A 307 -27.23 -36.22 10.54
CA GLY A 307 -27.40 -34.77 10.82
C GLY A 307 -27.03 -33.76 9.70
N VAL A 308 -27.69 -33.84 8.54
CA VAL A 308 -27.68 -32.83 7.44
C VAL A 308 -28.80 -31.79 7.77
N PRO A 309 -28.89 -30.52 7.27
CA PRO A 309 -28.33 -29.90 6.05
C PRO A 309 -27.72 -28.47 6.28
N LYS A 310 -27.43 -27.54 5.35
CA LYS A 310 -27.42 -27.31 3.86
C LYS A 310 -26.18 -26.42 3.57
N SER A 311 -25.60 -26.20 2.37
CA SER A 311 -25.59 -26.84 1.03
C SER A 311 -24.52 -26.14 0.16
N ILE A 312 -24.03 -26.78 -0.93
CA ILE A 312 -23.21 -26.18 -2.01
C ILE A 312 -23.98 -26.39 -3.34
N PRO A 313 -23.93 -25.45 -4.31
CA PRO A 313 -23.31 -25.74 -5.62
C PRO A 313 -22.21 -24.71 -5.92
N LEU A 314 -21.01 -25.11 -6.37
CA LEU A 314 -20.64 -25.63 -7.70
C LEU A 314 -20.59 -24.54 -8.80
N TRP A 315 -19.46 -24.60 -9.50
CA TRP A 315 -19.02 -23.88 -10.69
C TRP A 315 -20.06 -23.70 -11.79
N GLU A 316 -19.92 -22.61 -12.55
CA GLU A 316 -20.20 -22.64 -13.99
C GLU A 316 -19.17 -21.77 -14.75
N ASN A 317 -18.70 -22.26 -15.90
CA ASN A 317 -17.68 -21.61 -16.71
C ASN A 317 -18.29 -20.58 -17.66
N LYS A 318 -17.67 -19.39 -17.78
CA LYS A 318 -17.53 -18.65 -19.05
C LYS A 318 -16.13 -18.04 -19.08
N GLN A 319 -15.20 -18.73 -19.72
CA GLN A 319 -14.82 -18.53 -21.13
C GLN A 319 -14.09 -17.21 -21.36
N LEU A 320 -12.78 -17.35 -21.58
CA LEU A 320 -11.96 -16.40 -22.34
C LEU A 320 -12.56 -16.27 -23.74
N GLU A 321 -12.90 -15.05 -24.16
CA GLU A 321 -12.97 -14.72 -25.58
C GLU A 321 -11.78 -13.83 -25.96
N SER A 322 -11.03 -14.35 -26.93
CA SER A 322 -9.90 -13.68 -27.58
C SER A 322 -10.36 -12.47 -28.39
N VAL A 323 -9.72 -11.32 -28.20
CA VAL A 323 -9.85 -10.19 -29.13
C VAL A 323 -9.10 -10.52 -30.43
N VAL A 324 -9.85 -11.06 -31.39
CA VAL A 324 -9.39 -11.22 -32.78
C VAL A 324 -9.47 -9.86 -33.47
N TRP A 325 -8.37 -9.45 -34.10
CA TRP A 325 -8.36 -8.30 -35.00
C TRP A 325 -8.94 -8.69 -36.36
N CYS A 326 -10.01 -8.02 -36.79
CA CYS A 326 -10.38 -7.92 -38.20
C CYS A 326 -10.18 -6.47 -38.65
N GLY A 327 -9.49 -6.26 -39.76
CA GLY A 327 -9.37 -4.97 -40.45
C GLY A 327 -10.33 -4.87 -41.65
N GLY A 328 -10.46 -3.67 -42.19
CA GLY A 328 -11.36 -3.34 -43.31
C GLY A 328 -12.78 -3.05 -42.81
N ASP A 329 -13.40 -1.90 -43.08
CA ASP A 329 -13.51 -1.35 -44.44
C ASP A 329 -13.53 0.19 -44.52
N GLN A 330 -13.32 0.70 -45.73
CA GLN A 330 -13.39 2.14 -46.05
C GLN A 330 -14.78 2.52 -46.57
N SER A 331 -15.39 3.61 -46.06
CA SER A 331 -16.23 4.57 -46.82
C SER A 331 -17.01 5.54 -45.90
N LEU A 332 -17.47 6.65 -46.48
CA LEU A 332 -18.24 7.79 -45.93
C LEU A 332 -17.37 9.00 -45.52
N VAL A 333 -16.84 9.71 -46.52
CA VAL A 333 -17.47 10.87 -47.21
C VAL A 333 -17.11 12.18 -46.51
N ASP A 334 -16.09 12.81 -47.08
CA ASP A 334 -15.70 14.20 -46.84
C ASP A 334 -16.55 15.11 -47.76
N GLN A 335 -17.19 16.13 -47.18
CA GLN A 335 -17.86 17.20 -47.93
C GLN A 335 -17.61 18.53 -47.23
N SER A 336 -16.52 19.18 -47.64
CA SER A 336 -16.26 20.60 -47.40
C SER A 336 -16.80 21.43 -48.58
N PRO A 337 -17.55 22.53 -48.36
CA PRO A 337 -18.00 23.40 -49.43
C PRO A 337 -16.87 24.32 -49.94
N PRO A 338 -16.87 24.71 -51.23
CA PRO A 338 -15.81 25.51 -51.82
C PRO A 338 -15.87 26.99 -51.39
N ALA A 339 -14.71 27.65 -51.49
CA ALA A 339 -14.57 29.07 -51.22
C ALA A 339 -15.19 29.95 -52.33
N VAL A 340 -15.73 31.10 -51.91
CA VAL A 340 -15.99 32.31 -52.69
C VAL A 340 -15.58 33.50 -51.83
#